data_AF-A0A367ZMP4-F1
#
_entry.id   AF-A0A367ZMP4-F1
#
_cell.length_a   1.000
_cell.length_b   1.000
_cell.length_c   1.000
_cell.angle_alpha   90.00
_cell.angle_beta   90.00
_cell.angle_gamma   90.00
#
_symmetry.space_group_name_H-M   'P 1'
#
loop_
_entity.id
_entity.type
_entity.pdbx_description
1 polymer ?
#
loop_
_entity_poly.entity_id
_entity_poly.type
_entity_poly.pdbx_seq_one_letter_code
_entity_poly.pdbx_strand_id
1 'polypeptide(L)'
;MFWQDPVTDPFCPQCGDRTAAGVRFCRSCGYDLLADDLQPDIEQMLVLALADQPSSCSTGCLWQAGLAGAALFLLALLPDTRRSGHRPLAREKACYANIRVLLGAVEMYNMDHQQMITRMDRSTMKVLQEKHYLKGEISSPEPGCEYANDGDLSGNGRITCAIHGGVE
;
A
#
# COMPACT_ATOMS: atom_id res chain seq x y z
N MET A 1 4.11 -23.40 -28.15
CA MET A 1 3.90 -22.49 -27.02
C MET A 1 5.07 -22.65 -26.08
N PHE A 2 6.07 -21.78 -26.22
CA PHE A 2 7.21 -21.70 -25.30
C PHE A 2 6.81 -20.69 -24.22
N TRP A 3 6.49 -21.17 -23.01
CA TRP A 3 6.47 -20.31 -21.84
C TRP A 3 7.93 -20.12 -21.44
N GLN A 4 8.45 -18.91 -21.63
CA GLN A 4 9.74 -18.54 -21.06
C GLN A 4 9.51 -18.33 -19.57
N ASP A 5 10.18 -19.13 -18.75
CA ASP A 5 10.20 -18.95 -17.30
C ASP A 5 10.75 -17.54 -17.00
N PRO A 6 10.11 -16.75 -16.12
CA PRO A 6 10.66 -15.46 -15.74
C PRO A 6 12.03 -15.70 -15.11
N VAL A 7 13.04 -15.02 -15.66
CA VAL A 7 14.41 -15.04 -15.12
C VAL A 7 14.34 -14.36 -13.75
N THR A 8 14.12 -15.16 -12.73
CA THR A 8 14.25 -14.74 -11.33
C THR A 8 15.73 -14.85 -11.00
N ASP A 9 16.42 -13.70 -10.96
CA ASP A 9 17.78 -13.67 -10.45
C ASP A 9 17.81 -14.34 -9.06
N PRO A 10 18.79 -15.22 -8.78
CA PRO A 10 18.82 -15.99 -7.53
C PRO A 10 19.15 -15.13 -6.30
N PHE A 11 19.26 -13.81 -6.46
CA PHE A 11 19.60 -12.86 -5.40
C PHE A 11 18.66 -11.65 -5.43
N CYS A 12 18.32 -11.16 -4.23
CA CYS A 12 17.52 -9.96 -4.06
C CYS A 12 18.32 -8.70 -4.44
N PRO A 13 17.81 -7.81 -5.30
CA PRO A 13 18.53 -6.61 -5.71
C PRO A 13 18.70 -5.58 -4.59
N GLN A 14 17.86 -5.62 -3.55
CA GLN A 14 17.91 -4.67 -2.45
C GLN A 14 18.94 -5.04 -1.37
N CYS A 15 19.09 -6.34 -1.05
CA CYS A 15 19.92 -6.77 0.07
C CYS A 15 20.97 -7.83 -0.28
N GLY A 16 20.94 -8.39 -1.50
CA GLY A 16 21.89 -9.41 -1.97
C GLY A 16 21.65 -10.82 -1.45
N ASP A 17 20.58 -11.06 -0.67
CA ASP A 17 20.27 -12.39 -0.15
C ASP A 17 19.72 -13.33 -1.23
N ARG A 18 19.95 -14.64 -1.06
CA ARG A 18 19.42 -15.66 -1.98
C ARG A 18 17.90 -15.69 -1.98
N THR A 19 17.31 -15.63 -3.17
CA THR A 19 15.86 -15.73 -3.41
C THR A 19 15.52 -17.09 -3.98
N ALA A 20 14.47 -17.72 -3.45
CA ALA A 20 13.93 -18.96 -4.03
C ALA A 20 13.03 -18.61 -5.23
N ALA A 21 12.98 -19.47 -6.25
CA ALA A 21 12.13 -19.26 -7.41
C ALA A 21 10.65 -19.08 -7.03
N GLY A 22 9.97 -18.12 -7.65
CA GLY A 22 8.53 -17.88 -7.47
C GLY A 22 8.11 -17.24 -6.14
N VAL A 23 9.03 -16.68 -5.35
CA VAL A 23 8.68 -15.96 -4.12
C VAL A 23 8.35 -14.49 -4.41
N ARG A 24 7.21 -14.02 -3.88
CA ARG A 24 6.75 -12.63 -4.09
C ARG A 24 7.57 -11.59 -3.32
N PHE A 25 7.96 -11.91 -2.09
CA PHE A 25 8.71 -11.00 -1.23
C PHE A 25 10.02 -11.64 -0.78
N CYS A 26 11.08 -10.83 -0.72
CA CYS A 26 12.34 -11.27 -0.11
C CYS A 26 12.14 -11.54 1.38
N ARG A 27 12.53 -12.73 1.84
CA ARG A 27 12.36 -13.15 3.24
C ARG A 27 13.29 -12.41 4.21
N SER A 28 14.39 -11.86 3.71
CA SER A 28 15.37 -11.14 4.50
C SER A 28 14.97 -9.67 4.68
N CYS A 29 14.83 -8.93 3.57
CA CYS A 29 14.57 -7.48 3.63
C CYS A 29 13.10 -7.10 3.40
N GLY A 30 12.29 -7.93 2.75
CA GLY A 30 10.90 -7.62 2.40
C GLY A 30 10.65 -6.96 1.05
N TYR A 31 11.68 -6.80 0.20
CA TYR A 31 11.52 -6.28 -1.16
C TYR A 31 10.49 -7.11 -1.95
N ASP A 32 9.58 -6.45 -2.67
CA ASP A 32 8.64 -7.12 -3.59
C ASP A 32 9.38 -7.45 -4.89
N LEU A 33 9.65 -8.73 -5.11
CA LEU A 33 10.42 -9.24 -6.25
C LEU A 33 9.58 -9.35 -7.52
N LEU A 34 8.27 -9.16 -7.43
CA LEU A 34 7.31 -9.25 -8.54
C LEU A 34 6.68 -7.90 -8.89
N ALA A 35 7.08 -6.82 -8.21
CA ALA A 35 6.54 -5.49 -8.46
C ALA A 35 6.93 -4.94 -9.84
N ASP A 36 8.03 -5.42 -10.44
CA ASP A 36 8.46 -5.01 -11.78
C ASP A 36 7.69 -5.73 -12.92
N ASP A 37 6.95 -6.81 -12.63
CA ASP A 37 6.14 -7.54 -13.62
C ASP A 37 4.73 -6.97 -13.83
N LEU A 38 4.39 -5.86 -13.15
CA LEU A 38 3.11 -5.14 -13.29
C LEU A 38 3.15 -4.00 -14.32
N GLN A 39 4.03 -4.09 -15.30
CA GLN A 39 3.87 -3.34 -16.55
C GLN A 39 3.73 -4.27 -17.77
N PRO A 40 2.54 -4.84 -17.96
CA PRO A 40 2.12 -5.17 -19.31
C PRO A 40 0.65 -4.79 -19.55
N ASP A 41 0.33 -3.50 -19.68
CA ASP A 41 -1.03 -3.11 -20.13
C ASP A 41 -1.24 -1.65 -20.57
N ILE A 42 -0.39 -0.68 -20.20
CA ILE A 42 -0.58 0.70 -20.71
C ILE A 42 -0.26 0.79 -22.22
N GLU A 43 0.81 0.14 -22.66
CA GLU A 43 1.19 0.11 -24.09
C GLU A 43 0.20 -0.72 -24.94
N GLN A 44 -0.34 -1.83 -24.42
CA GLN A 44 -1.27 -2.69 -25.17
C GLN A 44 -2.69 -2.14 -25.23
N MET A 45 -3.15 -1.40 -24.20
CA MET A 45 -4.42 -0.66 -24.29
C MET A 45 -4.38 0.44 -25.35
N LEU A 46 -3.23 1.09 -25.58
CA LEU A 46 -3.10 2.10 -26.63
C LEU A 46 -3.16 1.48 -28.03
N VAL A 47 -2.55 0.30 -28.23
CA VAL A 47 -2.55 -0.38 -29.52
C VAL A 47 -3.93 -0.99 -29.84
N LEU A 48 -4.67 -1.53 -28.85
CA LEU A 48 -6.04 -1.99 -29.06
C LEU A 48 -7.03 -0.84 -29.31
N ALA A 49 -6.82 0.33 -28.70
CA ALA A 49 -7.66 1.51 -28.95
C ALA A 49 -7.45 2.10 -30.36
N LEU A 50 -6.33 1.81 -31.02
CA LEU A 50 -6.03 2.24 -32.40
C LEU A 50 -6.34 1.16 -33.45
N ALA A 51 -6.63 -0.07 -33.04
CA ALA A 51 -6.91 -1.20 -33.94
C ALA A 51 -8.38 -1.31 -34.37
N ASP A 52 -9.30 -0.58 -33.73
CA ASP A 52 -10.68 -0.48 -34.20
C ASP A 52 -10.80 0.63 -35.27
N GLN A 53 -10.10 0.43 -36.39
CA GLN A 53 -10.58 0.97 -37.65
C GLN A 53 -11.54 -0.05 -38.24
N PRO A 54 -12.87 0.12 -38.13
CA PRO A 54 -13.79 -0.68 -38.89
C PRO A 54 -13.57 -0.38 -40.38
N SER A 55 -12.98 -1.37 -41.04
CA SER A 55 -12.89 -1.45 -42.48
C SER A 55 -14.29 -1.39 -43.09
N SER A 56 -14.43 -0.49 -44.06
CA SER A 56 -15.38 -0.52 -45.17
C SER A 56 -16.82 -0.02 -44.93
N CYS A 57 -17.08 1.12 -45.57
CA CYS A 57 -18.03 1.27 -46.67
C CYS A 57 -19.50 0.88 -46.42
N SER A 58 -20.33 1.88 -46.11
CA SER A 58 -21.46 2.24 -46.98
C SER A 58 -22.12 3.55 -46.52
N THR A 59 -22.13 4.51 -47.44
CA THR A 59 -23.05 5.66 -47.60
C THR A 59 -24.01 5.95 -46.42
N GLY A 60 -23.62 6.85 -45.51
CA GLY A 60 -24.56 7.38 -44.50
C GLY A 60 -24.00 8.23 -43.35
N CYS A 61 -22.67 8.27 -43.13
CA CYS A 61 -22.08 8.91 -41.96
C CYS A 61 -21.53 10.32 -42.24
N LEU A 62 -22.38 11.35 -42.19
CA LEU A 62 -21.91 12.74 -42.02
C LEU A 62 -22.62 13.54 -40.92
N TRP A 63 -23.66 12.99 -40.26
CA TRP A 63 -24.41 13.71 -39.22
C TRP A 63 -24.11 13.25 -37.78
N GLN A 64 -23.40 12.14 -37.58
CA GLN A 64 -23.17 11.59 -36.22
C GLN A 64 -21.81 11.96 -35.60
N ALA A 65 -20.82 12.43 -36.39
CA ALA A 65 -19.49 12.77 -35.87
C ALA A 65 -19.43 14.09 -35.08
N GLY A 66 -20.38 15.02 -35.30
CA GLY A 66 -20.37 16.33 -34.65
C GLY A 66 -20.81 16.29 -33.18
N LEU A 67 -21.81 15.48 -32.84
CA LEU A 67 -22.38 15.44 -31.49
C LEU A 67 -21.47 14.72 -30.48
N ALA A 68 -20.80 13.65 -30.89
CA ALA A 68 -19.85 12.94 -30.04
C ALA A 68 -18.59 13.78 -29.76
N GLY A 69 -18.07 14.49 -30.76
CA GLY A 69 -16.92 15.39 -30.61
C GLY A 69 -17.21 16.60 -29.71
N ALA A 70 -18.38 17.22 -29.86
CA ALA A 70 -18.79 18.35 -29.04
C ALA A 70 -19.01 17.96 -27.56
N ALA A 71 -19.56 16.78 -27.28
CA ALA A 71 -19.77 16.30 -25.91
C ALA A 71 -18.45 16.01 -25.16
N LEU A 72 -17.46 15.42 -25.84
CA LEU A 72 -16.11 15.21 -25.29
C LEU A 72 -15.37 16.52 -25.03
N PHE A 73 -15.50 17.50 -25.94
CA PHE A 73 -14.91 18.83 -25.78
C PHE A 73 -15.57 19.61 -24.63
N LEU A 74 -16.89 19.54 -24.49
CA LEU A 74 -17.63 20.13 -23.35
C LEU A 74 -17.24 19.50 -22.02
N LEU A 75 -17.02 18.18 -21.95
CA LEU A 75 -16.58 17.50 -20.73
C LEU A 75 -15.16 17.93 -20.31
N ALA A 76 -14.28 18.21 -21.27
CA ALA A 76 -12.92 18.71 -21.03
C ALA A 76 -12.88 20.18 -20.57
N LEU A 77 -13.94 20.96 -20.84
CA LEU A 77 -14.09 22.34 -20.38
C LEU A 77 -14.78 22.44 -19.01
N LEU A 78 -15.26 21.32 -18.44
CA LEU A 78 -15.73 21.31 -17.06
C LEU A 78 -14.53 21.53 -16.13
N PRO A 79 -14.61 22.45 -15.15
CA PRO A 79 -13.57 22.59 -14.14
C PRO A 79 -13.39 21.26 -13.40
N ASP A 80 -12.15 20.78 -13.32
CA ASP A 80 -11.78 19.57 -12.59
C ASP A 80 -12.07 19.76 -11.10
N THR A 81 -13.24 19.32 -10.67
CA THR A 81 -13.66 19.28 -9.26
C THR A 81 -13.10 18.06 -8.52
N ARG A 82 -12.23 17.25 -9.15
CA ARG A 82 -11.61 16.08 -8.52
C ARG A 82 -10.33 16.39 -7.76
N ARG A 83 -10.03 17.65 -7.46
CA ARG A 83 -9.19 17.97 -6.30
C ARG A 83 -10.06 18.08 -5.07
N SER A 84 -10.48 16.92 -4.57
CA SER A 84 -10.88 16.79 -3.18
C SER A 84 -9.75 17.37 -2.33
N GLY A 85 -10.08 18.42 -1.57
CA GLY A 85 -9.14 19.24 -0.84
C GLY A 85 -8.20 18.42 0.03
N HIS A 86 -6.96 18.89 0.07
CA HIS A 86 -5.87 18.45 0.92
C HIS A 86 -6.31 18.42 2.40
N ARG A 87 -6.80 17.27 2.86
CA ARG A 87 -6.79 16.92 4.30
C ARG A 87 -5.55 16.07 4.53
N PRO A 88 -4.81 16.22 5.65
CA PRO A 88 -3.64 15.40 6.02
C PRO A 88 -3.97 13.92 6.33
N LEU A 89 -4.93 13.33 5.60
CA LEU A 89 -5.47 11.98 5.77
C LEU A 89 -4.41 10.90 5.54
N ALA A 90 -3.41 11.12 4.70
CA ALA A 90 -2.40 10.10 4.43
C ALA A 90 -1.55 9.79 5.68
N ARG A 91 -1.13 10.85 6.40
CA ARG A 91 -0.31 10.73 7.61
C ARG A 91 -1.12 10.24 8.80
N GLU A 92 -2.35 10.72 8.93
CA GLU A 92 -3.31 10.22 9.91
C GLU A 92 -3.59 8.71 9.69
N LYS A 93 -3.90 8.30 8.46
CA LYS A 93 -4.13 6.88 8.11
C LYS A 93 -2.89 6.02 8.36
N ALA A 94 -1.69 6.53 8.07
CA ALA A 94 -0.45 5.84 8.40
C ALA A 94 -0.30 5.68 9.92
N CYS A 95 -0.66 6.69 10.71
CA CYS A 95 -0.62 6.61 12.17
C CYS A 95 -1.56 5.52 12.71
N TYR A 96 -2.80 5.49 12.23
CA TYR A 96 -3.77 4.47 12.60
C TYR A 96 -3.38 3.06 12.14
N ALA A 97 -2.75 2.92 10.97
CA ALA A 97 -2.20 1.65 10.53
C ALA A 97 -1.10 1.15 11.48
N ASN A 98 -0.18 2.03 11.86
CA ASN A 98 0.87 1.72 12.84
C ASN A 98 0.29 1.29 14.19
N ILE A 99 -0.77 1.97 14.68
CA ILE A 99 -1.43 1.60 15.94
C ILE A 99 -1.98 0.17 15.88
N ARG A 100 -2.62 -0.23 14.78
CA ARG A 100 -3.15 -1.61 14.63
C ARG A 100 -2.05 -2.65 14.61
N VAL A 101 -0.92 -2.36 13.95
CA VAL A 101 0.25 -3.24 13.94
C VAL A 101 0.82 -3.40 15.35
N LEU A 102 0.95 -2.29 16.09
CA LEU A 102 1.45 -2.31 17.47
C LEU A 102 0.52 -3.09 18.40
N LEU A 103 -0.81 -2.93 18.26
CA LEU A 103 -1.78 -3.67 19.07
C LEU A 103 -1.68 -5.17 18.82
N GLY A 104 -1.65 -5.59 17.55
CA GLY A 104 -1.48 -7.00 17.20
C GLY A 104 -0.14 -7.57 17.68
N ALA A 105 0.95 -6.80 17.57
CA ALA A 105 2.26 -7.22 18.06
C ALA A 105 2.27 -7.45 19.58
N VAL A 106 1.63 -6.57 20.35
CA VAL A 106 1.51 -6.71 21.81
C VAL A 106 0.61 -7.88 22.17
N GLU A 107 -0.52 -8.06 21.48
CA GLU A 107 -1.42 -9.20 21.70
C GLU A 107 -0.71 -10.52 21.45
N MET A 108 -0.01 -10.65 20.32
CA MET A 108 0.80 -11.84 20.02
C MET A 108 1.91 -12.05 21.06
N TYR A 109 2.60 -10.98 21.47
CA TYR A 109 3.63 -11.08 22.52
C TYR A 109 3.06 -11.60 23.84
N ASN A 110 1.92 -11.06 24.27
CA ASN A 110 1.26 -11.42 25.53
C ASN A 110 0.70 -12.85 25.51
N MET A 111 0.38 -13.39 24.34
CA MET A 111 -0.01 -14.80 24.18
C MET A 111 1.18 -15.77 24.32
N ASP A 112 2.37 -15.34 23.93
CA ASP A 112 3.57 -16.19 23.90
C ASP A 112 4.42 -16.10 25.17
N HIS A 113 4.21 -15.06 25.99
CA HIS A 113 5.06 -14.74 27.14
C HIS A 113 4.27 -14.69 28.45
N GLN A 114 4.87 -15.23 29.52
CA GLN A 114 4.29 -15.15 30.87
C GLN A 114 4.34 -13.72 31.45
N GLN A 115 5.38 -12.96 31.11
CA GLN A 115 5.49 -11.55 31.49
C GLN A 115 4.84 -10.70 30.41
N MET A 116 3.60 -10.31 30.66
CA MET A 116 2.83 -9.51 29.71
C MET A 116 3.29 -8.04 29.70
N ILE A 117 3.32 -7.46 28.51
CA ILE A 117 3.45 -6.03 28.30
C ILE A 117 2.12 -5.37 28.68
N THR A 118 2.20 -4.45 29.65
CA THR A 118 1.04 -3.69 30.18
C THR A 118 1.03 -2.23 29.73
N ARG A 119 2.17 -1.72 29.23
CA ARG A 119 2.34 -0.33 28.80
C ARG A 119 3.11 -0.19 27.50
N MET A 120 2.70 0.79 26.69
CA MET A 120 3.37 1.16 25.45
C MET A 120 4.33 2.33 25.73
N ASP A 121 5.63 2.07 25.57
CA ASP A 121 6.66 3.09 25.57
C ASP A 121 7.74 2.76 24.51
N ARG A 122 8.77 3.61 24.43
CA ARG A 122 9.87 3.42 23.48
C ARG A 122 10.70 2.16 23.75
N SER A 123 10.74 1.69 24.99
CA SER A 123 11.47 0.48 25.36
C SER A 123 10.69 -0.77 24.93
N THR A 124 9.37 -0.77 25.11
CA THR A 124 8.46 -1.80 24.64
C THR A 124 8.57 -2.00 23.13
N MET A 125 8.58 -0.90 22.35
CA MET A 125 8.77 -1.00 20.90
C MET A 125 10.10 -1.63 20.50
N LYS A 126 11.17 -1.45 21.29
CA LYS A 126 12.46 -2.13 21.06
C LYS A 126 12.37 -3.61 21.38
N VAL A 127 11.76 -3.98 22.52
CA VAL A 127 11.55 -5.39 22.89
C VAL A 127 10.77 -6.12 21.80
N LEU A 128 9.70 -5.52 21.27
CA LEU A 128 8.92 -6.10 20.19
C LEU A 128 9.72 -6.29 18.89
N GLN A 129 10.66 -5.39 18.58
CA GLN A 129 11.58 -5.55 17.44
C GLN A 129 12.62 -6.64 17.68
N GLU A 130 13.28 -6.62 18.84
CA GLU A 130 14.30 -7.62 19.24
C GLU A 130 13.74 -9.04 19.31
N LYS A 131 12.46 -9.16 19.69
CA LYS A 131 11.74 -10.43 19.76
C LYS A 131 11.01 -10.78 18.46
N HIS A 132 11.21 -10.01 17.39
CA HIS A 132 10.64 -10.23 16.05
C HIS A 132 9.11 -10.23 15.97
N TYR A 133 8.41 -9.58 16.90
CA TYR A 133 6.98 -9.26 16.76
C TYR A 133 6.76 -8.06 15.85
N LEU A 134 7.77 -7.19 15.74
CA LEU A 134 7.86 -6.15 14.73
C LEU A 134 9.03 -6.45 13.79
N LYS A 135 8.80 -6.27 12.49
CA LYS A 135 9.84 -6.47 11.47
C LYS A 135 10.94 -5.39 11.54
N GLY A 136 10.62 -4.21 12.04
CA GLY A 136 11.53 -3.09 12.17
C GLY A 136 10.91 -1.93 12.94
N GLU A 137 11.62 -0.82 13.03
CA GLU A 137 11.16 0.37 13.74
C GLU A 137 9.95 0.99 13.06
N ILE A 138 8.92 1.30 13.84
CA ILE A 138 7.72 1.99 13.37
C ILE A 138 8.05 3.47 13.19
N SER A 139 7.94 3.95 11.96
CA SER A 139 8.18 5.37 11.65
C SER A 139 6.99 6.24 12.02
N SER A 140 7.25 7.30 12.77
CA SER A 140 6.26 8.32 13.10
C SER A 140 5.89 9.14 11.84
N PRO A 141 4.59 9.23 11.46
CA PRO A 141 4.17 9.95 10.25
C PRO A 141 4.41 11.46 10.30
N GLU A 142 4.44 12.03 11.51
CA GLU A 142 4.65 13.46 11.77
C GLU A 142 5.51 13.69 13.03
N PRO A 143 6.26 14.81 13.09
CA PRO A 143 6.97 15.21 14.30
C PRO A 143 5.99 15.35 15.47
N GLY A 144 6.25 14.64 16.57
CA GLY A 144 5.40 14.64 17.76
C GLY A 144 4.38 13.49 17.84
N CYS A 145 4.26 12.64 16.80
CA CYS A 145 3.57 11.37 16.96
C CYS A 145 4.34 10.49 17.96
N GLU A 146 3.76 10.30 19.13
CA GLU A 146 4.22 9.37 20.15
C GLU A 146 3.08 8.41 20.51
N TYR A 147 3.40 7.12 20.51
CA TYR A 147 2.46 6.06 20.82
C TYR A 147 2.48 5.78 22.33
N ALA A 148 1.32 5.89 22.96
CA ALA A 148 1.07 5.57 24.34
C ALA A 148 -0.12 4.62 24.44
N ASN A 149 -0.48 4.20 25.64
CA ASN A 149 -1.67 3.38 25.87
C ASN A 149 -2.63 4.04 26.85
N ASP A 150 -3.91 3.84 26.59
CA ASP A 150 -4.99 4.06 27.54
C ASP A 150 -5.44 2.71 28.10
N GLY A 151 -5.49 2.58 29.43
CA GLY A 151 -5.73 1.31 30.11
C GLY A 151 -4.58 0.30 30.04
N ASP A 152 -4.81 -0.92 30.52
CA ASP A 152 -3.79 -1.99 30.59
C ASP A 152 -3.77 -2.85 29.32
N LEU A 153 -2.60 -2.92 28.66
CA LEU A 153 -2.41 -3.68 27.42
C LEU A 153 -2.44 -5.20 27.59
N SER A 154 -2.41 -5.72 28.82
CA SER A 154 -2.62 -7.16 29.03
C SER A 154 -4.10 -7.57 28.96
N GLY A 155 -5.02 -6.60 28.85
CA GLY A 155 -6.45 -6.82 28.75
C GLY A 155 -7.06 -5.98 27.62
N ASN A 156 -7.98 -5.09 27.97
CA ASN A 156 -8.73 -4.29 27.00
C ASN A 156 -8.10 -2.91 26.72
N GLY A 157 -6.83 -2.72 27.05
CA GLY A 157 -6.11 -1.48 26.80
C GLY A 157 -6.03 -1.16 25.32
N ARG A 158 -6.00 0.13 25.00
CA ARG A 158 -5.93 0.63 23.63
C ARG A 158 -4.66 1.45 23.44
N ILE A 159 -4.05 1.32 22.28
CA ILE A 159 -2.90 2.16 21.91
C ILE A 159 -3.43 3.43 21.25
N THR A 160 -2.90 4.57 21.68
CA THR A 160 -3.30 5.90 21.24
C THR A 160 -2.07 6.71 20.84
N CYS A 161 -2.19 7.56 19.84
CA CYS A 161 -1.20 8.57 19.49
C CYS A 161 -1.51 9.90 20.19
N ALA A 162 -0.48 10.60 20.67
CA ALA A 162 -0.64 11.90 21.33
C ALA A 162 -1.28 12.98 20.44
N ILE A 163 -1.11 12.90 19.12
CA ILE A 163 -1.64 13.87 18.16
C ILE A 163 -2.92 13.38 17.49
N HIS A 164 -2.92 12.13 17.00
CA HIS A 164 -4.02 11.57 16.21
C HIS A 164 -5.06 10.81 17.05
N GLY A 165 -4.80 10.56 18.33
CA GLY A 165 -5.69 9.77 19.18
C GLY A 165 -5.61 8.26 18.92
N GLY A 166 -6.66 7.54 19.33
CA GLY A 166 -6.75 6.08 19.20
C GLY A 166 -7.57 5.62 18.00
N VAL A 167 -7.41 4.35 17.64
CA VAL A 167 -8.35 3.65 16.75
C VAL A 167 -9.37 2.90 17.59
N GLU A 168 -10.64 3.14 17.31
CA GLU A 168 -11.79 2.46 17.94
C GLU A 168 -12.06 1.07 17.37
#